data_AF-A0AAV5YWW3-F1
#
_entry.id   AF-A0AAV5YWW3-F1
#
_cell.length_a   1.000
_cell.length_b   1.000
_cell.length_c   1.000
_cell.angle_alpha   90.00
_cell.angle_beta   90.00
_cell.angle_gamma   90.00
#
_symmetry.space_group_name_H-M   'P 1'
#
loop_
_entity.id
_entity.type
_entity.pdbx_description
1 polymer ?
#
loop_
_entity_poly.entity_id
_entity_poly.type
_entity_poly.pdbx_seq_one_letter_code
_entity_poly.pdbx_strand_id
1 'polypeptide(L)'
;MFIRDLLAAEPGAALVGFDFVFGYPADARLPAGRALCARLAALITDAPDGANNRFTVAGALNREIQAACGGGFRGPFWGHPPGRRFRHLSPTRPRPFPTAVSDGRLVERRLAPRRIQSPWKLFTRASVGSQALMGLPAVHRLLTDPALAPRARLWPFETRWDESIGPDAIVIAEMWPSLVDCRDQPHPIKDACQVAAARDWALDRPRALLRSLARPPGLTDDEERCCREVEGWIVGPNVPAGNV
;
A
#
# COMPACT_ATOMS: atom_id res chain seq x y z
N MET A 1 -11.85 -15.35 1.61
CA MET A 1 -11.43 -16.67 2.14
C MET A 1 -10.33 -17.30 1.29
N PHE A 2 -10.38 -17.21 -0.05
CA PHE A 2 -9.42 -17.81 -0.99
C PHE A 2 -7.91 -17.69 -0.66
N ILE A 3 -7.36 -16.48 -0.43
CA ILE A 3 -5.89 -16.31 -0.21
C ILE A 3 -5.42 -17.04 1.04
N ARG A 4 -6.18 -16.93 2.14
CA ARG A 4 -5.81 -17.55 3.42
C ARG A 4 -5.77 -19.07 3.30
N ASP A 5 -6.79 -19.65 2.66
CA ASP A 5 -6.89 -21.10 2.53
C ASP A 5 -5.79 -21.66 1.62
N LEU A 6 -5.44 -20.96 0.54
CA LEU A 6 -4.32 -21.33 -0.33
C LEU A 6 -2.98 -21.34 0.42
N LEU A 7 -2.68 -20.29 1.21
CA LEU A 7 -1.43 -20.19 1.97
C LEU A 7 -1.34 -21.18 3.15
N ALA A 8 -2.49 -21.64 3.65
CA ALA A 8 -2.56 -22.65 4.69
C ALA A 8 -2.40 -24.06 4.12
N ALA A 9 -2.89 -24.30 2.90
CA ALA A 9 -2.80 -25.61 2.24
C ALA A 9 -1.43 -25.87 1.58
N GLU A 10 -0.80 -24.82 1.04
CA GLU A 10 0.47 -24.95 0.33
C GLU A 10 1.68 -24.71 1.26
N PRO A 11 2.61 -25.67 1.39
CA PRO A 11 3.84 -25.49 2.15
C PRO A 11 4.87 -24.64 1.37
N GLY A 12 5.80 -24.02 2.10
CA GLY A 12 6.94 -23.29 1.55
C GLY A 12 6.77 -21.76 1.51
N ALA A 13 7.76 -21.09 0.93
CA ALA A 13 7.77 -19.65 0.74
C ALA A 13 6.71 -19.18 -0.26
N ALA A 14 6.11 -18.03 0.04
CA ALA A 14 5.12 -17.40 -0.82
C ALA A 14 5.32 -15.88 -0.84
N LEU A 15 4.99 -15.26 -1.97
CA LEU A 15 4.83 -13.81 -2.08
C LEU A 15 3.36 -13.49 -2.34
N VAL A 16 2.78 -12.62 -1.51
CA VAL A 16 1.42 -12.10 -1.65
C VAL A 16 1.50 -10.62 -1.95
N GLY A 17 1.32 -10.28 -3.23
CA GLY A 17 1.32 -8.90 -3.72
C GLY A 17 -0.07 -8.25 -3.66
N PHE A 18 -0.14 -7.04 -3.13
CA PHE A 18 -1.37 -6.25 -3.08
C PHE A 18 -1.21 -4.91 -3.81
N ASP A 19 -2.20 -4.55 -4.63
CA ASP A 19 -2.25 -3.29 -5.39
C ASP A 19 -2.89 -2.14 -4.58
N PHE A 20 -2.28 -1.82 -3.44
CA PHE A 20 -2.57 -0.65 -2.64
C PHE A 20 -1.41 -0.32 -1.70
N VAL A 21 -1.34 0.95 -1.26
CA VAL A 21 -0.25 1.41 -0.39
C VAL A 21 -0.25 0.74 0.99
N PHE A 22 0.94 0.40 1.49
CA PHE A 22 1.11 -0.18 2.83
C PHE A 22 1.44 0.82 3.94
N GLY A 23 1.69 2.08 3.57
CA GLY A 23 2.01 3.14 4.51
C GLY A 23 1.59 4.50 3.98
N TYR A 24 1.88 5.52 4.78
CA TYR A 24 1.63 6.91 4.47
C TYR A 24 2.93 7.71 4.66
N PRO A 25 3.04 8.88 4.03
CA PRO A 25 4.15 9.81 4.26
C PRO A 25 4.50 9.98 5.74
N ALA A 26 5.79 9.96 6.06
CA ALA A 26 6.25 10.02 7.45
C ALA A 26 5.81 11.31 8.17
N ASP A 27 5.71 12.41 7.43
CA ASP A 27 5.23 13.71 7.91
C ASP A 27 3.73 13.71 8.30
N ALA A 28 2.96 12.69 7.92
CA ALA A 28 1.58 12.50 8.39
C ALA A 28 1.47 11.95 9.81
N ARG A 29 2.58 11.43 10.37
CA ARG A 29 2.67 10.92 11.76
C ARG A 29 1.65 9.83 12.11
N LEU A 30 1.19 9.09 11.10
CA LEU A 30 0.38 7.89 11.31
C LEU A 30 1.28 6.72 11.75
N PRO A 31 0.72 5.70 12.44
CA PRO A 31 1.44 4.46 12.67
C PRO A 31 1.88 3.81 11.36
N ALA A 32 2.87 2.92 11.44
CA ALA A 32 3.41 2.18 10.29
C ALA A 32 3.28 0.67 10.48
N GLY A 33 3.50 -0.08 9.40
CA GLY A 33 3.55 -1.54 9.39
C GLY A 33 2.35 -2.20 10.07
N ARG A 34 2.61 -3.17 10.98
CA ARG A 34 1.56 -3.88 11.71
C ARG A 34 0.65 -2.98 12.53
N ALA A 35 1.19 -1.92 13.13
CA ALA A 35 0.40 -0.99 13.94
C ALA A 35 -0.63 -0.24 13.08
N LEU A 36 -0.27 0.14 11.85
CA LEU A 36 -1.21 0.72 10.90
C LEU A 36 -2.29 -0.29 10.51
N CYS A 37 -1.89 -1.51 10.16
CA CYS A 37 -2.81 -2.58 9.76
C CYS A 37 -3.83 -2.87 10.88
N ALA A 38 -3.36 -3.05 12.11
CA ALA A 38 -4.19 -3.30 13.29
C ALA A 38 -5.13 -2.13 13.59
N ARG A 39 -4.62 -0.89 13.48
CA ARG A 39 -5.43 0.31 13.68
C ARG A 39 -6.57 0.41 12.68
N LEU A 40 -6.28 0.21 11.40
CA LEU A 40 -7.32 0.26 10.37
C LEU A 40 -8.31 -0.90 10.52
N ALA A 41 -7.85 -2.09 10.91
CA ALA A 41 -8.73 -3.22 11.22
C ALA A 41 -9.71 -2.91 12.36
N ALA A 42 -9.29 -2.12 13.36
CA ALA A 42 -10.15 -1.71 14.46
C ALA A 42 -11.14 -0.58 14.09
N LEU A 43 -10.80 0.27 13.12
CA LEU A 43 -11.62 1.42 12.72
C LEU A 43 -12.58 1.12 11.58
N ILE A 44 -12.20 0.24 10.65
CA ILE A 44 -12.95 -0.01 9.42
C ILE A 44 -13.99 -1.09 9.65
N THR A 45 -15.22 -0.78 9.24
CA THR A 45 -16.31 -1.74 9.12
C THR A 45 -16.53 -2.06 7.65
N ASP A 46 -16.59 -3.34 7.30
CA ASP A 46 -16.82 -3.83 5.95
C ASP A 46 -17.93 -4.90 6.00
N ALA A 47 -19.12 -4.53 5.54
CA ALA A 47 -20.29 -5.38 5.58
C ALA A 47 -20.39 -6.25 4.31
N PRO A 48 -21.02 -7.45 4.38
CA PRO A 48 -21.16 -8.34 3.23
C PRO A 48 -21.89 -7.74 2.02
N ASP A 49 -22.72 -6.71 2.24
CA ASP A 49 -23.43 -5.97 1.19
C ASP A 49 -22.57 -4.88 0.52
N GLY A 50 -21.29 -4.79 0.89
CA GLY A 50 -20.33 -3.80 0.39
C GLY A 50 -20.42 -2.44 1.11
N ALA A 51 -21.32 -2.27 2.09
CA ALA A 51 -21.36 -1.07 2.91
C ALA A 51 -20.12 -0.99 3.81
N ASN A 52 -19.51 0.18 3.87
CA ASN A 52 -18.33 0.42 4.70
C ASN A 52 -18.26 1.88 5.16
N ASN A 53 -17.43 2.11 6.18
CA ASN A 53 -17.27 3.41 6.83
C ASN A 53 -15.99 4.16 6.40
N ARG A 54 -15.32 3.77 5.30
CA ARG A 54 -13.98 4.27 4.92
C ARG A 54 -13.87 5.79 4.83
N PHE A 55 -14.91 6.49 4.35
CA PHE A 55 -14.91 7.95 4.27
C PHE A 55 -15.00 8.62 5.65
N THR A 56 -15.75 8.02 6.57
CA THR A 56 -15.82 8.49 7.97
C THR A 56 -14.48 8.27 8.67
N VAL A 57 -13.86 7.10 8.47
CA VAL A 57 -12.53 6.80 9.00
C VAL A 57 -11.47 7.76 8.44
N ALA A 58 -11.49 8.02 7.13
CA ALA A 58 -10.57 9.00 6.53
C ALA A 58 -10.74 10.41 7.10
N GLY A 59 -11.98 10.85 7.35
CA GLY A 59 -12.25 12.11 8.04
C GLY A 59 -11.70 12.16 9.47
N ALA A 60 -11.79 11.05 10.21
CA ALA A 60 -11.19 10.94 11.54
C ALA A 60 -9.65 11.00 11.49
N LEU A 61 -9.02 10.28 10.56
CA LEU A 61 -7.57 10.32 10.33
C LEU A 61 -7.11 11.73 9.91
N ASN A 62 -7.86 12.41 9.05
CA ASN A 62 -7.60 13.80 8.69
C ASN A 62 -7.55 14.73 9.90
N ARG A 63 -8.45 14.55 10.87
CA ARG A 63 -8.46 15.34 12.12
C ARG A 63 -7.24 15.05 12.99
N GLU A 64 -6.83 13.79 13.07
CA GLU A 64 -5.64 13.38 13.82
C GLU A 64 -4.36 13.96 13.21
N ILE A 65 -4.19 13.84 11.89
CA ILE A 65 -3.04 14.38 11.18
C ILE A 65 -2.95 15.90 11.39
N GLN A 66 -4.09 16.61 11.35
CA GLN A 66 -4.11 18.03 11.69
C GLN A 66 -3.61 18.31 13.10
N ALA A 67 -4.09 17.55 14.10
CA ALA A 67 -3.67 17.73 15.48
C ALA A 67 -2.17 17.45 15.66
N ALA A 68 -1.63 16.47 14.93
CA ALA A 68 -0.22 16.08 15.00
C ALA A 68 0.72 17.04 14.24
N CYS A 69 0.23 17.74 13.21
CA CYS A 69 1.04 18.52 12.28
C CYS A 69 0.76 20.04 12.29
N GLY A 70 0.13 20.57 13.35
CA GLY A 70 0.01 22.01 13.58
C GLY A 70 -1.28 22.69 13.08
N GLY A 71 -2.29 21.91 12.68
CA GLY A 71 -3.61 22.42 12.29
C GLY A 71 -3.63 23.27 11.01
N GLY A 72 -4.74 23.95 10.73
CA GLY A 72 -4.86 24.93 9.64
C GLY A 72 -5.18 24.38 8.24
N PHE A 73 -5.33 23.06 8.09
CA PHE A 73 -5.74 22.41 6.83
C PHE A 73 -6.83 21.36 7.11
N ARG A 74 -7.58 20.89 6.10
CA ARG A 74 -8.68 19.90 6.30
C ARG A 74 -8.22 18.44 6.44
N GLY A 75 -6.92 18.19 6.33
CA GLY A 75 -6.30 16.87 6.26
C GLY A 75 -5.99 16.43 4.82
N PRO A 76 -5.06 15.47 4.64
CA PRO A 76 -4.58 15.08 3.33
C PRO A 76 -5.55 14.17 2.58
N PHE A 77 -6.37 13.34 3.24
CA PHE A 77 -7.36 12.48 2.57
C PHE A 77 -8.45 13.30 1.87
N TRP A 78 -8.85 12.85 0.68
CA TRP A 78 -9.84 13.54 -0.14
C TRP A 78 -10.59 12.60 -1.09
N GLY A 79 -11.72 13.08 -1.61
CA GLY A 79 -12.53 12.37 -2.59
C GLY A 79 -13.69 11.64 -1.93
N HIS A 80 -14.91 12.00 -2.27
CA HIS A 80 -16.09 11.21 -1.93
C HIS A 80 -17.22 11.46 -2.95
N PRO A 81 -18.23 10.57 -3.05
CA PRO A 81 -19.35 10.76 -3.96
C PRO A 81 -20.07 12.10 -3.75
N PRO A 82 -20.64 12.71 -4.81
CA PRO A 82 -21.54 13.85 -4.67
C PRO A 82 -22.79 13.46 -3.86
N GLY A 83 -23.46 14.45 -3.27
CA GLY A 83 -24.68 14.24 -2.48
C GLY A 83 -24.46 13.66 -1.08
N ARG A 84 -23.23 13.30 -0.70
CA ARG A 84 -22.85 12.92 0.67
C ARG A 84 -21.90 13.95 1.26
N ARG A 85 -21.96 14.16 2.57
CA ARG A 85 -21.02 15.01 3.30
C ARG A 85 -20.37 14.20 4.42
N PHE A 86 -19.06 14.34 4.52
CA PHE A 86 -18.27 13.68 5.55
C PHE A 86 -17.50 14.75 6.33
N ARG A 87 -17.48 14.60 7.66
CA ARG A 87 -16.77 15.54 8.53
C ARG A 87 -15.27 15.42 8.25
N HIS A 88 -14.58 16.55 8.12
CA HIS A 88 -13.13 16.62 7.89
C HIS A 88 -12.64 15.88 6.63
N LEU A 89 -13.48 15.73 5.61
CA LEU A 89 -13.10 15.13 4.34
C LEU A 89 -13.60 16.00 3.18
N SER A 90 -12.67 16.40 2.32
CA SER A 90 -12.99 17.22 1.15
C SER A 90 -13.51 16.33 0.00
N PRO A 91 -14.51 16.80 -0.80
CA PRO A 91 -15.03 16.04 -1.94
C PRO A 91 -14.01 15.91 -3.07
N THR A 92 -13.04 16.82 -3.14
CA THR A 92 -12.00 16.90 -4.17
C THR A 92 -10.64 17.15 -3.52
N ARG A 93 -9.57 16.94 -4.30
CA ARG A 93 -8.20 17.19 -3.88
C ARG A 93 -8.03 18.65 -3.41
N PRO A 94 -7.47 18.90 -2.21
CA PRO A 94 -7.16 20.25 -1.75
C PRO A 94 -6.25 20.99 -2.73
N ARG A 95 -6.54 22.29 -2.94
CA ARG A 95 -5.73 23.20 -3.75
C ARG A 95 -5.59 24.54 -3.00
N PRO A 96 -4.37 24.92 -2.54
CA PRO A 96 -3.15 24.12 -2.56
C PRO A 96 -3.25 22.84 -1.70
N PHE A 97 -2.39 21.86 -1.96
CA PHE A 97 -2.25 20.71 -1.07
C PHE A 97 -1.59 21.15 0.26
N PRO A 98 -1.93 20.54 1.41
CA PRO A 98 -1.31 20.91 2.69
C PRO A 98 0.23 20.86 2.60
N THR A 99 0.91 21.88 3.13
CA THR A 99 2.38 21.93 3.14
C THR A 99 2.99 21.12 4.28
N ALA A 100 2.21 20.86 5.33
CA ALA A 100 2.64 20.09 6.50
C ALA A 100 2.72 18.57 6.25
N VAL A 101 2.18 18.08 5.14
CA VAL A 101 2.11 16.65 4.80
C VAL A 101 2.36 16.46 3.31
N SER A 102 3.19 15.50 2.95
CA SER A 102 3.52 15.20 1.55
C SER A 102 2.33 14.58 0.81
N ASP A 103 2.16 14.90 -0.48
CA ASP A 103 1.07 14.37 -1.32
C ASP A 103 1.23 12.87 -1.70
N GLY A 104 2.40 12.31 -1.42
CA GLY A 104 2.72 10.89 -1.60
C GLY A 104 4.03 10.54 -0.90
N ARG A 105 4.25 9.24 -0.68
CA ARG A 105 5.49 8.73 -0.08
C ARG A 105 6.65 8.95 -1.02
N LEU A 106 7.86 8.67 -0.56
CA LEU A 106 9.06 8.75 -1.39
C LEU A 106 8.90 7.94 -2.69
N VAL A 107 8.34 6.72 -2.61
CA VAL A 107 8.11 5.88 -3.78
C VAL A 107 7.14 6.51 -4.78
N GLU A 108 6.04 7.12 -4.33
CA GLU A 108 5.13 7.84 -5.23
C GLU A 108 5.80 9.05 -5.87
N ARG A 109 6.61 9.81 -5.11
CA ARG A 109 7.32 10.97 -5.65
C ARG A 109 8.30 10.55 -6.75
N ARG A 110 9.03 9.44 -6.57
CA ARG A 110 9.92 8.88 -7.60
C ARG A 110 9.15 8.31 -8.80
N LEU A 111 7.93 7.82 -8.60
CA LEU A 111 7.06 7.30 -9.64
C LEU A 111 6.09 8.33 -10.25
N ALA A 112 6.20 9.61 -9.87
CA ALA A 112 5.34 10.67 -10.38
C ALA A 112 5.28 10.77 -11.93
N PRO A 113 6.40 10.57 -12.69
CA PRO A 113 6.35 10.53 -14.16
C PRO A 113 5.46 9.41 -14.71
N ARG A 114 5.23 8.34 -13.95
CA ARG A 114 4.32 7.23 -14.30
C ARG A 114 2.87 7.46 -13.89
N ARG A 115 2.55 8.66 -13.37
CA ARG A 115 1.20 9.07 -12.97
C ARG A 115 0.56 8.16 -11.91
N ILE A 116 1.41 7.61 -11.02
CA ILE A 116 0.94 6.91 -9.82
C ILE A 116 -0.01 7.82 -9.02
N GLN A 117 -1.05 7.22 -8.44
CA GLN A 117 -2.06 7.98 -7.71
C GLN A 117 -1.62 8.24 -6.27
N SER A 118 -2.05 9.37 -5.72
CA SER A 118 -1.79 9.72 -4.32
C SER A 118 -2.44 8.70 -3.38
N PRO A 119 -1.74 8.29 -2.28
CA PRO A 119 -2.30 7.42 -1.24
C PRO A 119 -3.48 8.06 -0.50
N TRP A 120 -3.71 9.35 -0.71
CA TRP A 120 -4.77 10.11 -0.05
C TRP A 120 -6.12 10.09 -0.79
N LYS A 121 -6.15 9.60 -2.03
CA LYS A 121 -7.33 9.64 -2.91
C LYS A 121 -8.30 8.50 -2.60
N LEU A 122 -9.54 8.84 -2.23
CA LEU A 122 -10.55 7.86 -1.80
C LEU A 122 -11.68 7.60 -2.81
N PHE A 123 -11.86 8.45 -3.82
CA PHE A 123 -12.98 8.30 -4.73
C PHE A 123 -12.58 8.52 -6.19
N THR A 124 -13.39 7.98 -7.11
CA THR A 124 -13.14 7.82 -8.55
C THR A 124 -12.12 6.72 -8.90
N ARG A 125 -11.80 6.60 -10.20
CA ARG A 125 -10.87 5.61 -10.74
C ARG A 125 -9.50 5.70 -10.05
N ALA A 126 -8.92 4.54 -9.75
CA ALA A 126 -7.62 4.41 -9.08
C ALA A 126 -7.59 5.17 -7.74
N SER A 127 -8.54 4.85 -6.85
CA SER A 127 -8.64 5.42 -5.50
C SER A 127 -7.82 4.60 -4.51
N VAL A 128 -6.49 4.69 -4.67
CA VAL A 128 -5.50 3.93 -3.89
C VAL A 128 -5.68 4.10 -2.38
N GLY A 129 -6.08 5.29 -1.92
CA GLY A 129 -6.38 5.51 -0.52
C GLY A 129 -7.58 4.71 -0.01
N SER A 130 -8.65 4.57 -0.81
CA SER A 130 -9.77 3.68 -0.44
C SER A 130 -9.35 2.21 -0.46
N GLN A 131 -8.53 1.81 -1.42
CA GLN A 131 -8.02 0.44 -1.48
C GLN A 131 -7.13 0.13 -0.27
N ALA A 132 -6.29 1.06 0.18
CA ALA A 132 -5.46 0.89 1.38
C ALA A 132 -6.30 0.83 2.66
N LEU A 133 -7.28 1.74 2.84
CA LEU A 133 -8.16 1.74 4.01
C LEU A 133 -8.96 0.43 4.15
N MET A 134 -9.36 -0.18 3.03
CA MET A 134 -10.12 -1.45 3.04
C MET A 134 -9.20 -2.68 3.02
N GLY A 135 -8.02 -2.58 2.40
CA GLY A 135 -7.08 -3.67 2.17
C GLY A 135 -6.17 -3.95 3.36
N LEU A 136 -5.70 -2.93 4.08
CA LEU A 136 -4.84 -3.11 5.26
C LEU A 136 -5.53 -3.86 6.41
N PRO A 137 -6.85 -3.73 6.65
CA PRO A 137 -7.60 -4.64 7.51
C PRO A 137 -7.51 -6.11 7.08
N ALA A 138 -7.50 -6.41 5.77
CA ALA A 138 -7.34 -7.77 5.28
C ALA A 138 -5.91 -8.29 5.47
N VAL A 139 -4.91 -7.42 5.23
CA VAL A 139 -3.50 -7.71 5.55
C VAL A 139 -3.33 -8.00 7.04
N HIS A 140 -3.96 -7.23 7.92
CA HIS A 140 -3.93 -7.49 9.36
C HIS A 140 -4.42 -8.90 9.69
N ARG A 141 -5.54 -9.34 9.10
CA ARG A 141 -6.07 -10.71 9.30
C ARG A 141 -5.09 -11.79 8.84
N LEU A 142 -4.41 -11.60 7.72
CA LEU A 142 -3.38 -12.56 7.26
C LEU A 142 -2.18 -12.60 8.20
N LEU A 143 -1.76 -11.43 8.69
CA LEU A 143 -0.62 -11.28 9.59
C LEU A 143 -0.89 -11.85 11.00
N THR A 144 -2.14 -11.98 11.42
CA THR A 144 -2.56 -12.49 12.73
C THR A 144 -3.28 -13.84 12.68
N ASP A 145 -3.53 -14.40 11.49
CA ASP A 145 -4.10 -15.75 11.35
C ASP A 145 -3.15 -16.76 12.00
N PRO A 146 -3.61 -17.59 12.96
CA PRO A 146 -2.74 -18.53 13.67
C PRO A 146 -1.94 -19.49 12.77
N ALA A 147 -2.48 -19.87 11.60
CA ALA A 147 -1.82 -20.78 10.67
C ALA A 147 -0.75 -20.09 9.81
N LEU A 148 -0.83 -18.76 9.67
CA LEU A 148 0.05 -17.98 8.81
C LEU A 148 1.05 -17.12 9.60
N ALA A 149 0.65 -16.58 10.75
CA ALA A 149 1.39 -15.62 11.55
C ALA A 149 2.85 -16.02 11.86
N PRO A 150 3.21 -17.28 12.15
CA PRO A 150 4.60 -17.66 12.38
C PRO A 150 5.51 -17.38 11.17
N ARG A 151 4.95 -17.48 9.96
CA ARG A 151 5.66 -17.39 8.67
C ARG A 151 5.43 -16.05 7.97
N ALA A 152 4.33 -15.35 8.29
CA ALA A 152 3.94 -14.11 7.61
C ALA A 152 4.82 -12.92 8.01
N ARG A 153 5.35 -12.22 7.02
CA ARG A 153 6.17 -11.03 7.18
C ARG A 153 5.65 -9.91 6.28
N LEU A 154 5.44 -8.74 6.87
CA LEU A 154 5.06 -7.52 6.15
C LEU A 154 6.32 -6.82 5.63
N TRP A 155 6.51 -6.85 4.32
CA TRP A 155 7.65 -6.21 3.66
C TRP A 155 7.38 -4.71 3.41
N PRO A 156 8.40 -3.83 3.52
CA PRO A 156 9.77 -4.07 3.98
C PRO A 156 9.94 -4.01 5.51
N PHE A 157 8.86 -3.68 6.25
CA PHE A 157 8.86 -3.33 7.67
C PHE A 157 9.46 -4.39 8.59
N GLU A 158 9.17 -5.67 8.34
CA GLU A 158 9.60 -6.79 9.19
C GLU A 158 10.79 -7.56 8.61
N THR A 159 11.12 -7.29 7.35
CA THR A 159 12.09 -8.09 6.59
C THR A 159 13.42 -7.36 6.39
N ARG A 160 13.47 -6.06 6.71
CA ARG A 160 14.60 -5.17 6.39
C ARG A 160 15.00 -5.30 4.92
N TRP A 161 14.02 -5.03 4.05
CA TRP A 161 14.10 -5.38 2.64
C TRP A 161 14.13 -6.90 2.45
N ASP A 162 15.22 -7.45 1.95
CA ASP A 162 15.42 -8.88 1.71
C ASP A 162 16.23 -9.59 2.81
N GLU A 163 16.88 -8.83 3.71
CA GLU A 163 17.86 -9.36 4.68
C GLU A 163 17.28 -10.42 5.63
N SER A 164 16.01 -10.29 6.04
CA SER A 164 15.35 -11.15 7.03
C SER A 164 14.22 -12.00 6.44
N ILE A 165 14.26 -12.29 5.13
CA ILE A 165 13.32 -13.20 4.48
C ILE A 165 13.81 -14.64 4.67
N GLY A 166 13.10 -15.41 5.50
CA GLY A 166 13.38 -16.83 5.72
C GLY A 166 12.93 -17.73 4.56
N PRO A 167 13.43 -18.98 4.49
CA PRO A 167 13.16 -19.92 3.39
C PRO A 167 11.68 -20.35 3.27
N ASP A 168 10.92 -20.26 4.37
CA ASP A 168 9.48 -20.59 4.41
C ASP A 168 8.60 -19.35 4.66
N ALA A 169 9.15 -18.14 4.46
CA ALA A 169 8.44 -16.90 4.75
C ALA A 169 7.29 -16.68 3.76
N ILE A 170 6.14 -16.25 4.30
CA ILE A 170 5.06 -15.67 3.51
C ILE A 170 5.28 -14.16 3.52
N VAL A 171 5.85 -13.63 2.44
CA VAL A 171 6.11 -12.21 2.28
C VAL A 171 4.83 -11.55 1.78
N ILE A 172 4.27 -10.66 2.58
CA ILE A 172 3.15 -9.80 2.19
C ILE A 172 3.72 -8.45 1.79
N ALA A 173 3.55 -8.08 0.53
CA ALA A 173 4.18 -6.89 -0.04
C ALA A 173 3.18 -6.07 -0.85
N GLU A 174 3.44 -4.76 -0.89
CA GLU A 174 2.81 -3.87 -1.84
C GLU A 174 3.42 -4.10 -3.22
N MET A 175 2.57 -4.22 -4.25
CA MET A 175 2.94 -4.33 -5.65
C MET A 175 2.13 -3.34 -6.47
N TRP A 176 2.72 -2.82 -7.54
CA TRP A 176 1.98 -2.03 -8.52
C TRP A 176 2.02 -2.72 -9.88
N PRO A 177 1.00 -3.54 -10.23
CA PRO A 177 1.02 -4.37 -11.44
C PRO A 177 1.21 -3.58 -12.74
N SER A 178 0.85 -2.30 -12.75
CA SER A 178 1.08 -1.40 -13.90
C SER A 178 2.56 -1.16 -14.24
N LEU A 179 3.51 -1.60 -13.40
CA LEU A 179 4.94 -1.58 -13.72
C LEU A 179 5.34 -2.64 -14.76
N VAL A 180 4.51 -3.66 -14.96
CA VAL A 180 4.75 -4.73 -15.93
C VAL A 180 3.94 -4.46 -17.18
N ASP A 181 4.57 -4.60 -18.34
CA ASP A 181 3.86 -4.56 -19.61
C ASP A 181 2.94 -5.77 -19.70
N CYS A 182 1.67 -5.51 -19.98
CA CYS A 182 0.61 -6.52 -20.00
C CYS A 182 0.02 -6.73 -21.39
N ARG A 183 0.52 -6.06 -22.42
CA ARG A 183 -0.08 -6.09 -23.78
C ARG A 183 -0.26 -7.49 -24.36
N ASP A 184 0.58 -8.45 -23.96
CA ASP A 184 0.56 -9.82 -24.46
C ASP A 184 -0.36 -10.76 -23.65
N GLN A 185 -1.01 -10.27 -22.59
CA GLN A 185 -1.87 -11.09 -21.74
C GLN A 185 -3.30 -11.20 -22.32
N PRO A 186 -3.86 -12.42 -22.47
CA PRO A 186 -5.13 -12.66 -23.15
C PRO A 186 -6.35 -12.42 -22.23
N HIS A 187 -6.44 -11.24 -21.63
CA HIS A 187 -7.53 -10.86 -20.73
C HIS A 187 -8.28 -9.61 -21.21
N PRO A 188 -9.63 -9.61 -21.23
CA PRO A 188 -10.41 -8.47 -21.70
C PRO A 188 -10.44 -7.29 -20.72
N ILE A 189 -10.20 -7.56 -19.44
CA ILE A 189 -10.18 -6.55 -18.37
C ILE A 189 -8.73 -6.15 -18.10
N LYS A 190 -8.44 -4.85 -18.19
CA LYS A 190 -7.09 -4.31 -17.98
C LYS A 190 -6.47 -4.74 -16.66
N ASP A 191 -7.22 -4.71 -15.57
CA ASP A 191 -6.67 -5.06 -14.25
C ASP A 191 -6.30 -6.55 -14.19
N ALA A 192 -7.13 -7.44 -14.75
CA ALA A 192 -6.81 -8.87 -14.85
C ALA A 192 -5.57 -9.13 -15.71
N CYS A 193 -5.45 -8.41 -16.83
CA CYS A 193 -4.29 -8.39 -17.72
C CYS A 193 -3.00 -7.99 -16.96
N GLN A 194 -3.06 -6.94 -16.13
CA GLN A 194 -1.92 -6.49 -15.32
C GLN A 194 -1.55 -7.47 -14.21
N VAL A 195 -2.53 -8.07 -13.52
CA VAL A 195 -2.26 -9.09 -12.49
C VAL A 195 -1.60 -10.33 -13.10
N ALA A 196 -2.09 -10.80 -14.25
CA ALA A 196 -1.51 -11.94 -14.95
C ALA A 196 -0.06 -11.66 -15.39
N ALA A 197 0.20 -10.48 -15.97
CA ALA A 197 1.55 -10.07 -16.35
C ALA A 197 2.51 -10.01 -15.16
N ALA A 198 2.06 -9.45 -14.03
CA ALA A 198 2.88 -9.36 -12.82
C ALA A 198 3.20 -10.73 -12.21
N ARG A 199 2.23 -11.66 -12.21
CA ARG A 199 2.43 -13.06 -11.82
C ARG A 199 3.47 -13.72 -12.72
N ASP A 200 3.30 -13.65 -14.04
CA ASP A 200 4.20 -14.32 -14.99
C ASP A 200 5.61 -13.74 -14.92
N TRP A 201 5.74 -12.42 -14.80
CA TRP A 201 7.04 -11.78 -14.54
C TRP A 201 7.73 -12.34 -13.30
N ALA A 202 6.99 -12.51 -12.19
CA ALA A 202 7.54 -13.02 -10.94
C ALA A 202 7.99 -14.50 -11.07
N LEU A 203 7.20 -15.32 -11.76
CA LEU A 203 7.49 -16.75 -12.00
C LEU A 203 8.64 -16.95 -12.98
N ASP A 204 8.67 -16.19 -14.07
CA ASP A 204 9.68 -16.33 -15.13
C ASP A 204 11.03 -15.71 -14.73
N ARG A 205 11.02 -14.75 -13.80
CA ARG A 205 12.20 -13.98 -13.40
C ARG A 205 12.41 -13.95 -11.88
N PRO A 206 12.56 -15.10 -11.21
CA PRO A 206 12.68 -15.17 -9.75
C PRO A 206 13.87 -14.36 -9.22
N ARG A 207 15.00 -14.31 -9.95
CA ARG A 207 16.14 -13.45 -9.58
C ARG A 207 15.82 -11.96 -9.66
N ALA A 208 14.98 -11.54 -10.62
CA ALA A 208 14.56 -10.14 -10.72
C ALA A 208 13.55 -9.80 -9.62
N LEU A 209 12.67 -10.74 -9.27
CA LEU A 209 11.77 -10.61 -8.14
C LEU A 209 12.54 -10.43 -6.83
N LEU A 210 13.52 -11.29 -6.54
CA LEU A 210 14.35 -11.17 -5.34
C LEU A 210 15.07 -9.82 -5.29
N ARG A 211 15.65 -9.36 -6.42
CA ARG A 211 16.25 -8.02 -6.49
C ARG A 211 15.25 -6.89 -6.23
N SER A 212 13.97 -7.06 -6.58
CA SER A 212 12.95 -6.05 -6.31
C SER A 212 12.47 -6.02 -4.86
N LEU A 213 12.78 -7.06 -4.06
CA LEU A 213 12.56 -7.09 -2.62
C LEU A 213 13.75 -6.51 -1.85
N ALA A 214 14.91 -6.37 -2.48
CA ALA A 214 16.13 -5.83 -1.89
C ALA A 214 16.09 -4.30 -1.74
N ARG A 215 16.99 -3.75 -0.92
CA ARG A 215 17.16 -2.29 -0.74
C ARG A 215 17.33 -1.61 -2.11
N PRO A 216 16.45 -0.67 -2.50
CA PRO A 216 16.59 0.05 -3.75
C PRO A 216 17.91 0.82 -3.80
N PRO A 217 18.67 0.75 -4.91
CA PRO A 217 19.86 1.56 -5.07
C PRO A 217 19.49 3.05 -5.12
N GLY A 218 20.38 3.92 -4.61
CA GLY A 218 20.17 5.38 -4.63
C GLY A 218 19.15 5.89 -3.61
N LEU A 219 18.88 5.15 -2.54
CA LEU A 219 18.29 5.71 -1.32
C LEU A 219 19.43 6.15 -0.39
N THR A 220 19.37 7.39 0.11
CA THR A 220 20.19 7.79 1.26
C THR A 220 19.83 6.94 2.48
N ASP A 221 20.66 6.94 3.52
CA ASP A 221 20.37 6.14 4.72
C ASP A 221 19.10 6.62 5.46
N ASP A 222 18.78 7.91 5.39
CA ASP A 222 17.53 8.45 5.96
C ASP A 222 16.31 8.07 5.11
N GLU A 223 16.42 8.12 3.79
CA GLU A 223 15.37 7.66 2.87
C GLU A 223 15.11 6.16 3.03
N GLU A 224 16.19 5.36 3.10
CA GLU A 224 16.13 3.92 3.36
C GLU A 224 15.37 3.64 4.64
N ARG A 225 15.79 4.27 5.75
CA ARG A 225 15.19 4.08 7.06
C ARG A 225 13.72 4.49 7.05
N CYS A 226 13.39 5.63 6.44
CA CYS A 226 12.03 6.12 6.31
C CYS A 226 11.13 5.12 5.55
N CYS A 227 11.60 4.60 4.42
CA CYS A 227 10.86 3.60 3.64
C CYS A 227 10.71 2.28 4.40
N ARG A 228 11.79 1.80 5.03
CA ARG A 228 11.79 0.53 5.77
C ARG A 228 10.90 0.60 7.02
N GLU A 229 10.86 1.72 7.72
CA GLU A 229 10.23 1.81 9.04
C GLU A 229 8.86 2.49 9.01
N VAL A 230 8.57 3.35 8.02
CA VAL A 230 7.38 4.22 8.03
C VAL A 230 6.56 4.13 6.75
N GLU A 231 7.14 4.46 5.61
CA GLU A 231 6.37 4.69 4.38
C GLU A 231 6.07 3.40 3.59
N GLY A 232 6.96 2.41 3.65
CA GLY A 232 6.94 1.24 2.78
C GLY A 232 7.52 1.52 1.39
N TRP A 233 7.43 0.51 0.51
CA TRP A 233 7.92 0.58 -0.87
C TRP A 233 7.04 -0.27 -1.79
N ILE A 234 7.31 -0.24 -3.11
CA ILE A 234 6.58 -1.04 -4.11
C ILE A 234 7.50 -2.10 -4.69
N VAL A 235 7.06 -3.35 -4.68
CA VAL A 235 7.70 -4.45 -5.40
C VAL A 235 7.32 -4.36 -6.89
N GLY A 236 8.33 -4.46 -7.76
CA GLY A 236 8.13 -4.52 -9.20
C GLY A 236 9.38 -4.20 -10.00
N PRO A 237 9.36 -4.43 -11.32
CA PRO A 237 10.48 -4.07 -12.18
C PRO A 237 10.62 -2.55 -12.27
N ASN A 238 11.88 -2.08 -12.32
CA ASN A 238 12.22 -0.69 -12.67
C ASN A 238 11.49 0.39 -11.84
N VAL A 239 11.28 0.15 -10.54
CA VAL A 239 11.01 1.24 -9.59
C VAL A 239 12.28 2.10 -9.55
N PRO A 240 12.28 3.32 -10.10
CA PRO A 240 13.51 4.03 -10.43
C PRO A 240 14.29 4.36 -9.16
N ALA A 241 15.59 4.04 -9.17
CA ALA A 241 16.56 4.91 -8.52
C ALA A 241 16.45 6.27 -9.22
N GLY A 242 16.47 7.37 -8.44
CA GLY A 242 16.69 8.68 -9.05
C GLY A 242 17.96 8.61 -9.89
N ASN A 243 17.93 9.20 -11.09
CA ASN A 243 19.14 9.35 -11.88
C ASN A 243 20.17 10.11 -11.02
N VAL A 244 21.41 9.63 -11.05
CA VAL A 244 22.60 10.32 -10.56
C VAL A 244 22.61 11.77 -11.06
#